data_AF-A0A0K2RDV5-F1
#
_entry.id   AF-A0A0K2RDV5-F1
#
_cell.length_a   1.000
_cell.length_b   1.000
_cell.length_c   1.000
_cell.angle_alpha   90.00
_cell.angle_beta   90.00
_cell.angle_gamma   90.00
#
_symmetry.space_group_name_H-M   'P 1'
#
loop_
_entity.id
_entity.type
_entity.pdbx_description
1 polymer ?
#
loop_
_entity_poly.entity_id
_entity_poly.type
_entity_poly.pdbx_seq_one_letter_code
_entity_poly.pdbx_strand_id
1 'polypeptide(L)'
;MARSQSPSRSNAASAAVDGDFTENIIDIDVTSEMEGSFLEYAYSVIYSRALPDARDGLKPVQRRILYMMSDMGLRPDRGHVKSARVVGEVMGKLHPHGDAAIYDAMVRMAQDFSLRLPLIDGHGNFGSLDDGPAAPRYTEARLAAAAMTMTENLDEDVVDFVPNYDNQLTQPDVLPAAFPNLLVNGTTGIAVGMATNMAPTTSWKSSRPPGTSSPTRMPRWKMSCGSCPARICPPAAGSWAWTESATPTPRDAVHSRPAPRWRSSSSRRAAPASW
;
A
#
# COMPACT_ATOMS: atom_id res chain seq x y z
N MET A 1 54.87 17.84 -60.03
CA MET A 1 53.92 17.26 -59.07
C MET A 1 52.65 16.90 -59.81
N ALA A 2 52.49 15.63 -60.19
CA ALA A 2 51.29 15.09 -60.80
C ALA A 2 50.99 13.78 -60.08
N ARG A 3 49.86 13.70 -59.36
CA ARG A 3 49.40 12.47 -58.71
C ARG A 3 48.21 11.93 -59.48
N SER A 4 48.42 10.76 -60.08
CA SER A 4 47.38 9.83 -60.51
C SER A 4 46.82 9.09 -59.31
N GLN A 5 45.51 8.90 -59.26
CA GLN A 5 44.89 7.83 -58.47
C GLN A 5 43.82 7.12 -59.32
N SER A 6 43.98 5.81 -59.41
CA SER A 6 43.16 4.83 -60.12
C SER A 6 41.84 4.54 -59.38
N PRO A 7 40.80 4.02 -60.05
CA PRO A 7 39.54 3.65 -59.41
C PRO A 7 39.61 2.23 -58.81
N SER A 8 39.16 2.05 -57.57
CA SER A 8 39.06 0.74 -56.93
C SER A 8 37.60 0.27 -56.85
N ARG A 9 37.29 -0.72 -57.69
CA ARG A 9 36.41 -1.89 -57.52
C ARG A 9 35.08 -1.72 -56.74
N SER A 10 34.03 -1.56 -57.54
CA SER A 10 32.82 -2.42 -57.56
C SER A 10 32.29 -2.98 -56.23
N ASN A 11 31.38 -2.19 -55.66
CA ASN A 11 30.05 -2.56 -55.16
C ASN A 11 29.57 -3.98 -55.54
N ALA A 12 29.71 -4.97 -54.65
CA ALA A 12 29.15 -6.31 -54.82
C ALA A 12 29.04 -7.06 -53.48
N ALA A 13 28.35 -6.49 -52.48
CA ALA A 13 27.92 -7.22 -51.28
C ALA A 13 26.89 -6.43 -50.46
N SER A 14 25.69 -6.20 -50.98
CA SER A 14 24.55 -5.75 -50.15
C SER A 14 23.19 -6.08 -50.78
N ALA A 15 23.09 -7.22 -51.48
CA ALA A 15 21.82 -7.68 -52.02
C ALA A 15 21.27 -8.82 -51.16
N ALA A 16 20.00 -8.66 -50.77
CA ALA A 16 19.09 -9.63 -50.14
C ALA A 16 19.08 -9.71 -48.61
N VAL A 17 18.51 -8.67 -47.98
CA VAL A 17 17.42 -8.87 -46.99
C VAL A 17 16.38 -7.75 -47.15
N ASP A 18 15.84 -7.54 -48.35
CA ASP A 18 14.64 -6.70 -48.55
C ASP A 18 13.41 -7.56 -48.22
N GLY A 19 13.27 -7.90 -46.94
CA GLY A 19 11.97 -8.28 -46.40
C GLY A 19 11.16 -7.00 -46.29
N ASP A 20 10.10 -6.89 -47.09
CA ASP A 20 9.08 -5.85 -46.99
C ASP A 20 8.45 -5.88 -45.58
N PHE A 21 9.07 -5.18 -44.63
CA PHE A 21 8.46 -4.87 -43.35
C PHE A 21 7.36 -3.85 -43.64
N THR A 22 6.15 -4.34 -43.88
CA THR A 22 4.95 -3.51 -43.95
C THR A 22 4.73 -2.95 -42.54
N GLU A 23 5.28 -1.76 -42.26
CA GLU A 23 5.03 -1.06 -41.00
C GLU A 23 3.53 -0.75 -40.90
N ASN A 24 2.83 -1.49 -40.05
CA ASN A 24 1.43 -1.24 -39.76
C ASN A 24 1.32 -0.07 -38.78
N ILE A 25 1.43 1.15 -39.30
CA ILE A 25 1.28 2.38 -38.53
C ILE A 25 -0.21 2.65 -38.37
N ILE A 26 -0.70 2.49 -37.14
CA ILE A 26 -2.08 2.81 -36.77
C ILE A 26 -2.06 4.22 -36.19
N ASP A 27 -2.66 5.18 -36.88
CA ASP A 27 -2.86 6.52 -36.35
C ASP A 27 -3.92 6.47 -35.25
N ILE A 28 -3.53 6.83 -34.03
CA ILE A 28 -4.41 6.89 -32.85
C ILE A 28 -4.59 8.36 -32.49
N ASP A 29 -5.83 8.78 -32.21
CA ASP A 29 -6.09 10.13 -31.73
C ASP A 29 -5.42 10.34 -30.37
N VAL A 30 -4.58 11.37 -30.27
CA VAL A 30 -3.78 11.66 -29.07
C VAL A 30 -4.66 11.88 -27.84
N THR A 31 -5.83 12.51 -28.00
CA THR A 31 -6.74 12.75 -26.88
C THR A 31 -7.27 11.43 -26.33
N SER A 32 -7.73 10.55 -27.21
CA SER A 32 -8.22 9.22 -26.83
C SER A 32 -7.14 8.34 -26.19
N GLU A 33 -5.90 8.38 -26.71
CA GLU A 33 -4.78 7.62 -26.17
C GLU A 33 -4.36 8.15 -24.79
N MET A 34 -4.30 9.47 -24.63
CA MET A 34 -3.98 10.07 -23.34
C MET A 34 -5.03 9.76 -22.27
N GLU A 35 -6.32 9.79 -22.61
CA GLU A 35 -7.39 9.42 -21.68
C GLU A 35 -7.33 7.94 -21.29
N GLY A 36 -7.14 7.05 -22.27
CA GLY A 36 -7.01 5.61 -22.05
C GLY A 36 -5.81 5.25 -21.18
N SER A 37 -4.62 5.67 -21.60
CA SER A 37 -3.37 5.43 -20.87
C SER A 37 -3.40 6.02 -19.45
N PHE A 38 -3.97 7.21 -19.27
CA PHE A 38 -4.10 7.82 -17.95
C PHE A 38 -5.08 7.04 -17.05
N LEU A 39 -6.22 6.60 -17.60
CA LEU A 39 -7.22 5.84 -16.84
C LEU A 39 -6.67 4.48 -16.38
N GLU A 40 -5.97 3.75 -17.25
CA GLU A 40 -5.33 2.47 -16.91
C GLU A 40 -4.27 2.63 -15.82
N TYR A 41 -3.43 3.66 -15.93
CA TYR A 41 -2.45 4.00 -14.90
C TYR A 41 -3.14 4.35 -13.58
N ALA A 42 -4.16 5.23 -13.61
CA ALA A 42 -4.89 5.65 -12.42
C ALA A 42 -5.54 4.45 -11.71
N TYR A 43 -6.22 3.58 -12.46
CA TYR A 43 -6.85 2.37 -11.93
C TYR A 43 -5.83 1.44 -11.25
N SER A 44 -4.71 1.20 -11.93
CA SER A 44 -3.61 0.40 -11.39
C SER A 44 -3.07 0.98 -10.07
N VAL A 45 -2.81 2.29 -10.00
CA VAL A 45 -2.29 2.95 -8.80
C VAL A 45 -3.28 2.86 -7.63
N ILE A 46 -4.57 3.06 -7.90
CA ILE A 46 -5.62 3.05 -6.87
C ILE A 46 -5.74 1.65 -6.24
N TYR A 47 -5.87 0.60 -7.07
CA TYR A 47 -6.17 -0.75 -6.59
C TYR A 47 -4.92 -1.50 -6.10
N SER A 48 -3.77 -1.33 -6.76
CA SER A 48 -2.59 -2.17 -6.52
C SER A 48 -1.53 -1.56 -5.59
N ARG A 49 -1.69 -0.28 -5.19
CA ARG A 49 -0.63 0.43 -4.45
C ARG A 49 -1.14 1.28 -3.29
N ALA A 50 -2.06 2.19 -3.56
CA ALA A 50 -2.31 3.32 -2.66
C ALA A 50 -3.32 3.03 -1.56
N LEU A 51 -4.43 2.36 -1.89
CA LEU A 51 -5.52 2.08 -0.95
C LEU A 51 -5.39 0.68 -0.35
N PRO A 52 -5.73 0.51 0.94
CA PRO A 52 -5.86 -0.80 1.54
C PRO A 52 -7.19 -1.44 1.19
N ASP A 53 -7.27 -2.77 1.31
CA ASP A 53 -8.55 -3.48 1.28
C ASP A 53 -9.30 -3.26 2.60
N ALA A 54 -10.62 -3.10 2.54
CA ALA A 54 -11.46 -2.89 3.71
C ALA A 54 -11.53 -4.14 4.62
N ARG A 55 -11.33 -5.33 4.05
CA ARG A 55 -11.42 -6.63 4.74
C ARG A 55 -10.24 -6.85 5.69
N ASP A 56 -9.01 -6.67 5.19
CA ASP A 56 -7.78 -6.92 5.95
C ASP A 56 -7.05 -5.65 6.41
N GLY A 57 -7.39 -4.49 5.85
CA GLY A 57 -6.73 -3.22 6.15
C GLY A 57 -5.30 -3.09 5.65
N LEU A 58 -4.85 -3.97 4.75
CA LEU A 58 -3.48 -4.03 4.27
C LEU A 58 -3.38 -3.54 2.82
N LYS A 59 -2.23 -2.93 2.51
CA LYS A 59 -1.83 -2.67 1.13
C LYS A 59 -1.27 -3.95 0.49
N PRO A 60 -1.31 -4.08 -0.85
CA PRO A 60 -0.82 -5.29 -1.51
C PRO A 60 0.63 -5.66 -1.18
N VAL A 61 1.53 -4.68 -1.02
CA VAL A 61 2.93 -4.93 -0.60
C VAL A 61 3.01 -5.52 0.81
N GLN A 62 2.21 -5.03 1.76
CA GLN A 62 2.19 -5.50 3.14
C GLN A 62 1.63 -6.93 3.21
N ARG A 63 0.55 -7.19 2.45
CA ARG A 63 -0.06 -8.52 2.33
C ARG A 63 0.94 -9.57 1.84
N ARG A 64 1.66 -9.26 0.75
CA ARG A 64 2.66 -10.16 0.16
C ARG A 64 3.82 -10.44 1.13
N ILE A 65 4.27 -9.44 1.89
CA ILE A 65 5.30 -9.63 2.92
C ILE A 65 4.82 -10.60 4.00
N LEU A 66 3.64 -10.37 4.60
CA LEU A 66 3.13 -11.24 5.66
C LEU A 66 2.87 -12.67 5.19
N TYR A 67 2.29 -12.82 3.99
CA TYR A 67 2.08 -14.13 3.38
C TYR A 67 3.40 -14.88 3.15
N MET A 68 4.39 -14.24 2.52
CA MET A 68 5.69 -14.88 2.27
C MET A 68 6.43 -15.21 3.56
N MET A 69 6.39 -14.34 4.57
CA MET A 69 6.99 -14.62 5.87
C MET A 69 6.31 -15.81 6.58
N SER A 70 5.00 -15.98 6.38
CA SER A 70 4.25 -17.12 6.89
C SER A 70 4.59 -18.41 6.14
N ASP A 71 4.67 -18.36 4.82
CA ASP A 71 5.08 -19.48 3.95
C ASP A 71 6.50 -19.96 4.24
N MET A 72 7.43 -19.03 4.46
CA MET A 72 8.79 -19.32 4.94
C MET A 72 8.83 -19.88 6.38
N GLY A 73 7.72 -19.84 7.10
CA GLY A 73 7.59 -20.31 8.47
C GLY A 73 8.34 -19.44 9.49
N LEU A 74 8.40 -18.12 9.30
CA LEU A 74 9.06 -17.17 10.20
C LEU A 74 8.18 -16.82 11.41
N ARG A 75 7.79 -17.83 12.16
CA ARG A 75 6.91 -17.70 13.30
C ARG A 75 7.59 -17.04 14.52
N PRO A 76 6.83 -16.45 15.46
CA PRO A 76 7.39 -15.82 16.66
C PRO A 76 8.19 -16.76 17.57
N ASP A 77 7.98 -18.08 17.49
CA ASP A 77 8.73 -19.10 18.24
C ASP A 77 10.13 -19.36 17.66
N ARG A 78 10.41 -18.92 16.43
CA ARG A 78 11.69 -19.14 15.75
C ARG A 78 12.61 -17.93 15.88
N GLY A 79 13.89 -18.17 15.58
CA GLY A 79 14.92 -17.13 15.53
C GLY A 79 14.66 -16.12 14.41
N HIS A 80 15.20 -14.92 14.57
CA HIS A 80 15.11 -13.89 13.54
C HIS A 80 15.91 -14.28 12.30
N VAL A 81 15.45 -13.86 11.13
CA VAL A 81 16.10 -14.09 9.84
C VAL A 81 16.47 -12.76 9.22
N LYS A 82 17.61 -12.70 8.52
CA LYS A 82 18.07 -11.49 7.83
C LYS A 82 16.96 -10.90 6.95
N SER A 83 16.69 -9.61 7.11
CA SER A 83 15.67 -8.87 6.35
C SER A 83 15.90 -8.96 4.84
N ALA A 84 17.15 -8.94 4.40
CA ALA A 84 17.52 -9.11 2.99
C ALA A 84 17.00 -10.43 2.37
N ARG A 85 16.93 -11.52 3.14
CA ARG A 85 16.40 -12.80 2.67
C ARG A 85 14.89 -12.71 2.43
N VAL A 86 14.16 -12.09 3.35
CA VAL A 86 12.70 -11.90 3.23
C VAL A 86 12.37 -11.01 2.03
N VAL A 87 13.09 -9.89 1.88
CA VAL A 87 12.90 -8.96 0.76
C VAL A 87 13.18 -9.66 -0.58
N GLY A 88 14.25 -10.45 -0.66
CA GLY A 88 14.59 -11.21 -1.87
C GLY A 88 13.52 -12.22 -2.28
N GLU A 89 12.95 -12.96 -1.33
CA GLU A 89 11.87 -13.93 -1.60
C GLU A 89 10.58 -13.25 -2.06
N VAL A 90 10.18 -12.15 -1.41
CA VAL A 90 8.99 -11.39 -1.80
C VAL A 90 9.16 -10.79 -3.20
N MET A 91 10.34 -10.22 -3.48
CA MET A 91 10.65 -9.64 -4.78
C MET A 91 10.64 -10.69 -5.89
N GLY A 92 11.29 -11.83 -5.64
CA GLY A 92 11.46 -12.88 -6.65
C GLY A 92 10.20 -13.68 -6.97
N LYS A 93 9.23 -13.75 -6.04
CA LYS A 93 8.03 -14.59 -6.20
C LYS A 93 6.74 -13.81 -6.40
N LEU A 94 6.57 -12.68 -5.69
CA LEU A 94 5.25 -12.03 -5.54
C LEU A 94 5.22 -10.56 -5.96
N HIS A 95 6.33 -9.83 -5.87
CA HIS A 95 6.33 -8.37 -6.02
C HIS A 95 7.41 -7.90 -7.00
N PRO A 96 7.07 -7.67 -8.29
CA PRO A 96 8.01 -7.30 -9.33
C PRO A 96 8.35 -5.78 -9.28
N HIS A 97 8.70 -5.29 -8.10
CA HIS A 97 9.08 -3.89 -7.86
C HIS A 97 10.34 -3.85 -6.98
N GLY A 98 10.95 -2.66 -6.90
CA GLY A 98 12.22 -2.46 -6.21
C GLY A 98 12.22 -2.96 -4.76
N ASP A 99 13.33 -3.57 -4.38
CA ASP A 99 13.63 -4.06 -3.03
C ASP A 99 13.46 -2.98 -1.96
N ALA A 100 13.82 -1.74 -2.26
CA ALA A 100 13.67 -0.60 -1.36
C ALA A 100 12.21 -0.40 -0.91
N ALA A 101 11.23 -0.49 -1.81
CA ALA A 101 9.82 -0.31 -1.46
C ALA A 101 9.29 -1.42 -0.54
N ILE A 102 9.76 -2.65 -0.76
CA ILE A 102 9.42 -3.82 0.07
C ILE A 102 10.05 -3.66 1.46
N TYR A 103 11.33 -3.27 1.52
CA TYR A 103 12.03 -3.07 2.77
C TYR A 103 11.43 -1.94 3.60
N ASP A 104 11.12 -0.80 2.99
CA ASP A 104 10.49 0.33 3.67
C ASP A 104 9.11 -0.03 4.24
N ALA A 105 8.31 -0.80 3.49
CA ALA A 105 7.04 -1.31 3.97
C ALA A 105 7.22 -2.26 5.17
N MET A 106 8.24 -3.14 5.11
CA MET A 106 8.57 -4.06 6.18
C MET A 106 9.03 -3.32 7.45
N VAL A 107 9.90 -2.33 7.29
CA VAL A 107 10.38 -1.50 8.40
C VAL A 107 9.23 -0.79 9.10
N ARG A 108 8.33 -0.16 8.34
CA ARG A 108 7.16 0.53 8.91
C ARG A 108 6.23 -0.40 9.69
N MET A 109 6.18 -1.68 9.31
CA MET A 109 5.39 -2.69 10.03
C MET A 109 6.04 -3.19 11.32
N ALA A 110 7.34 -2.94 11.49
CA ALA A 110 8.10 -3.29 12.68
C ALA A 110 8.23 -2.13 13.69
N GLN A 111 8.06 -0.88 13.24
CA GLN A 111 8.15 0.32 14.08
C GLN A 111 6.94 0.46 15.01
N ASP A 112 7.18 0.47 16.31
CA ASP A 112 6.17 0.63 17.38
C ASP A 112 5.58 2.04 17.46
N PHE A 113 6.33 3.05 17.04
CA PHE A 113 5.85 4.44 16.96
C PHE A 113 5.02 4.72 15.69
N SER A 114 5.12 3.85 14.67
CA SER A 114 4.38 3.98 13.41
C SER A 114 3.03 3.26 13.47
N LEU A 115 3.02 2.02 13.97
CA LEU A 115 1.82 1.21 14.10
C LEU A 115 1.45 0.99 15.57
N ARG A 116 0.13 1.00 15.85
CA ARG A 116 -0.40 0.69 17.18
C ARG A 116 -0.07 -0.74 17.60
N LEU A 117 -0.20 -1.68 16.67
CA LEU A 117 0.06 -3.11 16.83
C LEU A 117 1.00 -3.56 15.70
N PRO A 118 2.32 -3.63 15.98
CA PRO A 118 3.30 -4.10 15.01
C PRO A 118 3.00 -5.52 14.53
N LEU A 119 3.12 -5.72 13.21
CA LEU A 119 2.91 -7.03 12.57
C LEU A 119 4.23 -7.78 12.38
N ILE A 120 5.34 -7.07 12.43
CA ILE A 120 6.68 -7.63 12.26
C ILE A 120 7.47 -7.35 13.53
N ASP A 121 8.20 -8.36 13.99
CA ASP A 121 9.17 -8.22 15.08
C ASP A 121 10.56 -8.11 14.46
N GLY A 122 11.18 -6.94 14.65
CA GLY A 122 12.45 -6.55 14.04
C GLY A 122 13.58 -6.54 15.06
N HIS A 123 14.70 -7.19 14.73
CA HIS A 123 15.93 -7.12 15.48
C HIS A 123 16.99 -6.30 14.74
N GLY A 124 17.55 -5.29 15.41
CA GLY A 124 18.49 -4.33 14.86
C GLY A 124 17.93 -2.90 14.84
N ASN A 125 18.57 -2.00 14.09
CA ASN A 125 18.11 -0.62 13.98
C ASN A 125 17.04 -0.46 12.89
N PHE A 126 15.77 -0.44 13.31
CA PHE A 126 14.60 -0.19 12.46
C PHE A 126 14.23 1.30 12.36
N GLY A 127 15.15 2.19 12.73
CA GLY A 127 14.95 3.63 12.75
C GLY A 127 14.43 4.12 14.09
N SER A 128 14.53 5.42 14.28
CA SER A 128 13.93 6.16 15.40
C SER A 128 12.96 7.19 14.84
N LEU A 129 12.43 8.08 15.69
CA LEU A 129 11.60 9.18 15.21
C LEU A 129 12.40 10.16 14.32
N ASP A 130 13.70 10.27 14.57
CA ASP A 130 14.59 11.25 13.93
C ASP A 130 15.48 10.64 12.84
N ASP A 131 15.80 9.35 12.94
CA ASP A 131 16.71 8.65 12.03
C ASP A 131 16.05 7.50 11.27
N GLY A 132 16.46 7.32 10.01
CA GLY A 132 16.00 6.22 9.16
C GLY A 132 16.53 4.84 9.59
N PRO A 133 15.95 3.75 9.05
CA PRO A 133 16.39 2.39 9.36
C PRO A 133 17.78 2.09 8.81
N ALA A 134 18.46 1.14 9.44
CA ALA A 134 19.68 0.56 8.87
C ALA A 134 19.37 -0.23 7.58
N ALA A 135 20.40 -0.51 6.78
CA ALA A 135 20.26 -1.30 5.56
C ALA A 135 19.77 -2.74 5.84
N PRO A 136 19.02 -3.39 4.92
CA PRO A 136 18.41 -4.72 5.11
C PRO A 136 19.41 -5.84 5.38
N ARG A 137 20.70 -5.62 5.11
CA ARG A 137 21.79 -6.56 5.41
C ARG A 137 22.12 -6.66 6.91
N TYR A 138 21.79 -5.64 7.70
CA TYR A 138 22.08 -5.58 9.14
C TYR A 138 20.87 -5.88 10.02
N THR A 139 19.66 -5.72 9.50
CA THR A 139 18.44 -5.99 10.24
C THR A 139 18.00 -7.44 10.06
N GLU A 140 17.33 -7.94 11.07
CA GLU A 140 16.67 -9.24 11.06
C GLU A 140 15.20 -9.05 11.41
N ALA A 141 14.32 -9.90 10.86
CA ALA A 141 12.90 -9.81 11.04
C ALA A 141 12.28 -11.20 11.22
N ARG A 142 11.15 -11.24 11.94
CA ARG A 142 10.23 -12.38 12.05
C ARG A 142 8.80 -11.87 12.19
N LEU A 143 7.81 -12.75 12.08
CA LEU A 143 6.42 -12.36 12.32
C LEU A 143 6.20 -12.05 13.80
N ALA A 144 5.45 -10.98 14.08
CA ALA A 144 4.93 -10.73 15.42
C ALA A 144 3.73 -11.65 15.70
N ALA A 145 3.39 -11.86 16.98
CA ALA A 145 2.24 -12.67 17.37
C ALA A 145 0.91 -12.17 16.76
N ALA A 146 0.78 -10.84 16.57
CA ALA A 146 -0.39 -10.26 15.91
C ALA A 146 -0.50 -10.70 14.44
N ALA A 147 0.61 -10.80 13.71
CA ALA A 147 0.56 -11.19 12.32
C ALA A 147 0.16 -12.66 12.10
N MET A 148 0.43 -13.54 13.07
CA MET A 148 -0.07 -14.93 13.01
C MET A 148 -1.59 -14.96 12.88
N THR A 149 -2.30 -14.15 13.65
CA THR A 149 -3.77 -14.07 13.56
C THR A 149 -4.29 -13.48 12.24
N MET A 150 -3.41 -12.88 11.42
CA MET A 150 -3.76 -12.45 10.06
C MET A 150 -3.58 -13.57 9.04
N THR A 151 -2.59 -14.46 9.22
CA THR A 151 -2.23 -15.52 8.26
C THR A 151 -2.65 -16.93 8.69
N GLU A 152 -3.31 -17.06 9.83
CA GLU A 152 -3.88 -18.32 10.32
C GLU A 152 -4.92 -18.89 9.34
N ASN A 153 -4.96 -20.23 9.25
CA ASN A 153 -5.92 -21.02 8.48
C ASN A 153 -5.94 -20.79 6.96
N LEU A 154 -4.86 -20.25 6.37
CA LEU A 154 -4.72 -20.12 4.91
C LEU A 154 -4.84 -21.48 4.17
N ASP A 155 -4.52 -22.58 4.84
CA ASP A 155 -4.59 -23.95 4.28
C ASP A 155 -6.03 -24.53 4.25
N GLU A 156 -7.00 -23.87 4.90
CA GLU A 156 -8.37 -24.36 5.08
C GLU A 156 -9.37 -23.80 4.04
N ASP A 157 -8.88 -23.36 2.86
CA ASP A 157 -9.72 -22.82 1.77
C ASP A 157 -10.64 -21.67 2.21
N VAL A 158 -10.10 -20.77 3.05
CA VAL A 158 -10.84 -19.64 3.65
C VAL A 158 -10.85 -18.38 2.78
N VAL A 159 -9.92 -18.28 1.82
CA VAL A 159 -9.75 -17.12 0.94
C VAL A 159 -9.39 -17.56 -0.46
N ASP A 160 -9.83 -16.78 -1.44
CA ASP A 160 -9.50 -17.02 -2.85
C ASP A 160 -8.01 -16.75 -3.12
N PHE A 161 -7.39 -17.68 -3.85
CA PHE A 161 -6.04 -17.54 -4.36
C PHE A 161 -6.06 -17.07 -5.81
N VAL A 162 -5.22 -16.08 -6.11
CA VAL A 162 -5.03 -15.48 -7.42
C VAL A 162 -3.61 -15.84 -7.90
N PRO A 163 -3.41 -16.11 -9.20
CA PRO A 163 -2.06 -16.29 -9.72
C PRO A 163 -1.21 -15.02 -9.52
N ASN A 164 0.10 -15.22 -9.36
CA ASN A 164 1.07 -14.13 -9.33
C ASN A 164 1.29 -13.55 -10.75
N TYR A 165 2.25 -12.62 -10.87
CA TYR A 165 2.50 -11.91 -12.13
C TYR A 165 3.02 -12.81 -13.28
N ASP A 166 3.61 -13.97 -12.97
CA ASP A 166 4.11 -14.93 -13.97
C ASP A 166 3.27 -16.22 -14.06
N ASN A 167 2.15 -16.26 -13.33
CA ASN A 167 1.25 -17.40 -13.18
C ASN A 167 1.92 -18.72 -12.71
N GLN A 168 3.14 -18.68 -12.16
CA GLN A 168 3.81 -19.89 -11.65
C GLN A 168 3.43 -20.19 -10.19
N LEU A 169 3.12 -19.15 -9.42
CA LEU A 169 2.76 -19.25 -8.01
C LEU A 169 1.39 -18.63 -7.77
N THR A 170 0.77 -19.01 -6.66
CA THR A 170 -0.48 -18.43 -6.20
C THR A 170 -0.24 -17.55 -4.98
N GLN A 171 -1.06 -16.53 -4.84
CA GLN A 171 -1.08 -15.62 -3.71
C GLN A 171 -2.53 -15.38 -3.27
N PRO A 172 -2.79 -15.18 -1.98
CA PRO A 172 -4.13 -14.84 -1.52
C PRO A 172 -4.55 -13.44 -2.02
N ASP A 173 -5.80 -13.30 -2.47
CA ASP A 173 -6.38 -11.98 -2.76
C ASP A 173 -6.41 -11.13 -1.48
N VAL A 174 -6.88 -11.73 -0.39
CA VAL A 174 -6.93 -11.13 0.96
C VAL A 174 -6.48 -12.10 2.03
N LEU A 175 -6.05 -11.54 3.17
CA LEU A 175 -5.77 -12.35 4.36
C LEU A 175 -7.04 -12.60 5.17
N PRO A 176 -7.16 -13.77 5.83
CA PRO A 176 -8.29 -14.12 6.71
C PRO A 176 -8.58 -13.09 7.81
N ALA A 177 -7.55 -12.37 8.28
CA ALA A 177 -7.65 -11.21 9.16
C ALA A 177 -8.59 -11.42 10.37
N ALA A 178 -8.17 -12.25 11.33
CA ALA A 178 -9.00 -12.57 12.50
C ALA A 178 -9.32 -11.36 13.42
N PHE A 179 -8.62 -10.24 13.25
CA PHE A 179 -8.93 -8.97 13.91
C PHE A 179 -9.05 -7.82 12.91
N PRO A 180 -9.82 -6.76 13.23
CA PRO A 180 -10.07 -5.65 12.30
C PRO A 180 -8.86 -4.71 12.20
N ASN A 181 -7.80 -5.15 11.50
CA ASN A 181 -6.53 -4.46 11.40
C ASN A 181 -6.65 -3.03 10.86
N LEU A 182 -7.54 -2.78 9.89
CA LEU A 182 -7.82 -1.43 9.35
C LEU A 182 -8.19 -0.42 10.46
N LEU A 183 -8.97 -0.85 11.46
CA LEU A 183 -9.42 0.00 12.55
C LEU A 183 -8.41 0.11 13.69
N VAL A 184 -7.64 -0.95 13.91
CA VAL A 184 -6.64 -1.02 14.98
C VAL A 184 -5.40 -0.20 14.62
N ASN A 185 -4.85 -0.45 13.44
CA ASN A 185 -3.61 0.16 12.98
C ASN A 185 -3.84 1.43 12.15
N GLY A 186 -5.05 1.60 11.59
CA GLY A 186 -5.30 2.69 10.67
C GLY A 186 -4.57 2.50 9.34
N THR A 187 -4.65 3.50 8.48
CA THR A 187 -3.97 3.48 7.19
C THR A 187 -3.81 4.90 6.65
N THR A 188 -2.77 5.12 5.86
CA THR A 188 -2.56 6.37 5.14
C THR A 188 -2.14 6.05 3.72
N GLY A 189 -2.80 6.65 2.74
CA GLY A 189 -2.53 6.41 1.31
C GLY A 189 -2.94 7.59 0.46
N ILE A 190 -2.16 7.86 -0.58
CA ILE A 190 -2.45 8.90 -1.56
C ILE A 190 -2.50 8.19 -2.91
N ALA A 191 -3.66 8.26 -3.57
CA ALA A 191 -3.90 7.69 -4.88
C ALA A 191 -4.16 8.80 -5.91
N VAL A 192 -4.41 8.43 -7.15
CA VAL A 192 -4.80 9.39 -8.19
C VAL A 192 -6.22 9.88 -7.89
N GLY A 193 -6.38 11.18 -7.62
CA GLY A 193 -7.68 11.81 -7.39
C GLY A 193 -8.31 11.56 -6.01
N MET A 194 -7.67 10.78 -5.13
CA MET A 194 -8.19 10.51 -3.77
C MET A 194 -7.08 10.27 -2.76
N ALA A 195 -7.39 10.50 -1.49
CA ALA A 195 -6.49 10.22 -0.37
C ALA A 195 -7.28 9.55 0.76
N THR A 196 -6.60 8.67 1.50
CA THR A 196 -7.12 8.01 2.70
C THR A 196 -6.22 8.31 3.89
N ASN A 197 -6.84 8.66 5.01
CA ASN A 197 -6.19 8.80 6.30
C ASN A 197 -7.16 8.32 7.39
N MET A 198 -6.89 7.14 7.92
CA MET A 198 -7.61 6.57 9.05
C MET A 198 -6.67 6.49 10.25
N ALA A 199 -7.04 7.17 11.33
CA ALA A 199 -6.29 7.11 12.57
C ALA A 199 -6.49 5.74 13.27
N PRO A 200 -5.46 5.22 13.94
CA PRO A 200 -5.59 4.02 14.75
C PRO A 200 -6.56 4.25 15.91
N THR A 201 -7.44 3.29 16.17
CA THR A 201 -8.43 3.37 17.24
C THR A 201 -8.08 2.44 18.41
N THR A 202 -8.32 2.89 19.64
CA THR A 202 -7.95 2.12 20.86
C THR A 202 -9.08 1.21 21.35
N SER A 203 -10.33 1.42 20.91
CA SER A 203 -11.48 0.64 21.35
C SER A 203 -11.80 -0.52 20.40
N TRP A 204 -10.88 -1.48 20.27
CA TRP A 204 -11.22 -2.80 19.74
C TRP A 204 -11.20 -3.78 20.93
N LYS A 205 -12.34 -3.91 21.60
CA LYS A 205 -12.50 -4.90 22.68
C LYS A 205 -13.37 -6.01 22.11
N SER A 206 -12.81 -7.22 22.04
CA SER A 206 -13.60 -8.44 21.84
C SER A 206 -14.78 -8.37 22.82
N SER A 207 -16.00 -8.36 22.29
CA SER A 207 -17.22 -8.30 23.12
C SER A 207 -17.52 -9.63 23.82
N ARG A 208 -16.55 -10.55 23.88
CA ARG A 208 -16.72 -11.89 24.43
C ARG A 208 -16.73 -11.82 25.97
N PRO A 209 -17.87 -12.08 26.64
CA PRO A 209 -17.88 -12.18 28.09
C PRO A 209 -16.99 -13.37 28.52
N PRO A 210 -16.22 -13.23 29.62
CA PRO A 210 -15.43 -14.35 30.14
C PRO A 210 -16.37 -15.49 30.57
N GLY A 211 -16.22 -16.68 29.98
CA GLY A 211 -16.87 -17.92 30.47
C GLY A 211 -17.70 -18.76 29.48
N THR A 212 -17.96 -18.30 28.24
CA THR A 212 -18.79 -19.09 27.29
C THR A 212 -17.96 -19.73 26.17
N SER A 213 -17.73 -21.04 26.27
CA SER A 213 -17.11 -21.92 25.26
C SER A 213 -18.19 -22.56 24.37
N SER A 214 -18.82 -21.79 23.48
CA SER A 214 -19.60 -22.35 22.38
C SER A 214 -18.84 -22.13 21.06
N PRO A 215 -18.52 -23.18 20.28
CA PRO A 215 -17.67 -23.08 19.09
C PRO A 215 -18.34 -22.42 17.86
N THR A 216 -19.63 -22.07 17.93
CA THR A 216 -20.45 -21.74 16.74
C THR A 216 -20.68 -20.25 16.48
N ARG A 217 -20.07 -19.32 17.22
CA ARG A 217 -20.33 -17.89 17.03
C ARG A 217 -19.04 -17.10 16.89
N MET A 218 -18.78 -16.59 15.68
CA MET A 218 -17.71 -15.63 15.44
C MET A 218 -17.82 -14.43 16.39
N PRO A 219 -16.70 -13.88 16.88
CA PRO A 219 -16.72 -12.72 17.75
C PRO A 219 -17.43 -11.56 17.06
N ARG A 220 -18.50 -11.05 17.68
CA ARG A 220 -19.25 -9.91 17.16
C ARG A 220 -18.50 -8.63 17.53
N TRP A 221 -17.85 -8.00 16.55
CA TRP A 221 -17.13 -6.75 16.76
C TRP A 221 -18.14 -5.61 16.89
N LYS A 222 -18.18 -4.94 18.05
CA LYS A 222 -19.00 -3.73 18.26
C LYS A 222 -18.09 -2.51 18.30
N MET A 223 -18.25 -1.65 17.31
CA MET A 223 -17.74 -0.28 17.36
C MET A 223 -18.79 0.57 18.08
N SER A 224 -18.60 0.82 19.37
CA SER A 224 -19.46 1.72 20.13
C SER A 224 -19.03 3.16 19.84
N CYS A 225 -19.87 3.91 19.13
CA CYS A 225 -19.63 5.33 18.84
C CYS A 225 -19.48 6.18 20.13
N GLY A 226 -20.00 5.69 21.27
CA GLY A 226 -19.89 6.36 22.57
C GLY A 226 -18.55 6.15 23.31
N SER A 227 -17.63 5.35 22.77
CA SER A 227 -16.34 5.06 23.41
C SER A 227 -15.12 5.44 22.58
N CYS A 228 -15.29 6.18 21.48
CA CYS A 228 -14.18 6.66 20.66
C CYS A 228 -13.58 7.91 21.34
N PRO A 229 -12.44 7.83 22.03
CA PRO A 229 -11.81 9.01 22.59
C PRO A 229 -11.17 9.75 21.43
N ALA A 230 -11.80 10.84 20.99
CA ALA A 230 -11.26 11.74 19.98
C ALA A 230 -10.00 12.44 20.52
N ARG A 231 -8.85 11.74 20.55
CA ARG A 231 -7.46 12.23 20.68
C ARG A 231 -6.58 11.09 21.18
N ILE A 232 -5.94 10.35 20.28
CA ILE A 232 -4.76 9.56 20.64
C ILE A 232 -3.78 9.60 19.47
N CYS A 233 -3.09 10.73 19.31
CA CYS A 233 -1.76 10.73 18.69
C CYS A 233 -0.73 10.22 19.73
N PRO A 234 0.42 9.66 19.32
CA PRO A 234 1.57 9.54 20.20
C PRO A 234 1.96 10.94 20.76
N PRO A 235 2.62 11.03 21.94
CA PRO A 235 2.59 12.21 22.82
C PRO A 235 3.33 13.49 22.34
N ALA A 236 3.54 13.70 21.04
CA ALA A 236 4.38 14.80 20.52
C ALA A 236 3.69 15.83 19.60
N ALA A 237 2.40 15.74 19.28
CA ALA A 237 1.76 16.69 18.36
C ALA A 237 0.83 17.68 19.07
N GLY A 238 1.21 18.97 19.02
CA GLY A 238 0.48 20.12 19.55
C GLY A 238 -0.99 20.19 19.13
N SER A 239 -1.78 20.85 19.99
CA SER A 239 -3.24 20.91 19.93
C SER A 239 -3.79 21.49 18.64
N TRP A 240 -4.49 20.68 17.85
CA TRP A 240 -5.48 21.15 16.89
C TRP A 240 -6.88 20.79 17.41
N ALA A 241 -7.77 21.79 17.49
CA ALA A 241 -9.15 21.62 17.89
C ALA A 241 -10.01 21.42 16.63
N TRP A 242 -10.71 20.29 16.56
CA TRP A 242 -11.76 20.05 15.59
C TRP A 242 -13.05 20.70 16.07
N THR A 243 -13.60 21.65 15.33
CA THR A 243 -14.98 22.13 15.51
C THR A 243 -15.92 21.27 14.66
N GLU A 244 -16.79 20.52 15.33
CA GLU A 244 -17.83 19.67 14.76
C GLU A 244 -18.93 20.55 14.12
N SER A 245 -19.04 20.53 12.79
CA SER A 245 -20.24 21.02 12.11
C SER A 245 -21.29 19.92 12.16
N ALA A 246 -22.28 20.07 13.05
CA ALA A 246 -23.41 19.15 13.20
C ALA A 246 -24.19 18.96 11.89
N THR A 247 -24.45 17.71 11.51
CA THR A 247 -25.44 17.33 10.49
C THR A 247 -26.85 17.45 11.08
N PRO A 248 -27.80 18.13 10.40
CA PRO A 248 -29.17 18.25 10.90
C PRO A 248 -29.95 16.95 10.69
N THR A 249 -30.74 16.57 11.69
CA THR A 249 -31.66 15.43 11.67
C THR A 249 -32.92 15.75 10.84
N PRO A 250 -33.63 14.73 10.29
CA PRO A 250 -34.63 14.93 9.24
C PRO A 250 -36.02 15.42 9.75
N ARG A 251 -36.07 16.32 10.72
CA ARG A 251 -37.33 16.91 11.22
C ARG A 251 -37.52 18.41 10.97
N ASP A 252 -36.54 19.11 10.42
CA ASP A 252 -36.63 20.58 10.21
C ASP A 252 -36.80 20.98 8.73
N ALA A 253 -37.41 20.11 7.91
CA ALA A 253 -37.63 20.34 6.49
C ALA A 253 -38.87 21.20 6.19
N VAL A 254 -39.06 22.34 6.86
CA VAL A 254 -40.01 23.37 6.42
C VAL A 254 -39.51 24.74 6.88
N HIS A 255 -38.64 25.38 6.10
CA HIS A 255 -38.58 26.84 5.86
C HIS A 255 -37.34 27.17 5.01
N SER A 256 -37.60 27.60 3.78
CA SER A 256 -36.63 28.04 2.78
C SER A 256 -35.75 29.19 3.28
N ARG A 257 -34.45 28.92 3.45
CA ARG A 257 -33.41 29.95 3.62
C ARG A 257 -32.53 30.02 2.36
N PRO A 258 -32.16 31.22 1.88
CA PRO A 258 -31.43 31.38 0.63
C PRO A 258 -29.95 30.99 0.76
N ALA A 259 -29.38 30.49 -0.34
CA ALA A 259 -28.00 29.99 -0.43
C ALA A 259 -26.94 31.07 -0.13
N PRO A 260 -25.81 30.73 0.52
CA PRO A 260 -24.75 31.69 0.81
C PRO A 260 -23.95 32.06 -0.45
N ARG A 261 -23.79 33.38 -0.68
CA ARG A 261 -22.93 33.97 -1.71
C ARG A 261 -21.46 33.80 -1.36
N TRP A 262 -20.67 33.30 -2.30
CA TRP A 262 -19.21 33.32 -2.26
C TRP A 262 -18.67 34.74 -2.41
N ARG A 263 -17.83 35.19 -1.47
CA ARG A 263 -17.11 36.48 -1.55
C ARG A 263 -15.61 36.16 -1.60
N SER A 264 -14.97 36.44 -2.72
CA SER A 264 -13.52 36.31 -2.89
C SER A 264 -12.83 37.51 -2.24
N SER A 265 -12.02 37.29 -1.20
CA SER A 265 -11.07 38.30 -0.70
C SER A 265 -9.67 38.00 -1.24
N SER A 266 -9.28 38.75 -2.27
CA SER A 266 -7.93 38.83 -2.78
C SER A 266 -7.04 39.63 -1.83
N SER A 267 -6.07 38.99 -1.17
CA SER A 267 -4.81 39.63 -0.78
C SER A 267 -3.78 38.61 -0.30
N ARG A 268 -2.83 38.28 -1.18
CA ARG A 268 -1.41 38.09 -0.84
C ARG A 268 -0.58 38.08 -2.13
N ARG A 269 0.42 38.95 -2.15
CA ARG A 269 1.35 39.19 -3.25
C ARG A 269 2.13 37.93 -3.58
N ALA A 270 2.26 37.63 -4.87
CA ALA A 270 3.22 36.68 -5.41
C ALA A 270 4.65 37.22 -5.24
N ALA A 271 5.58 36.37 -4.82
CA ALA A 271 7.02 36.57 -4.99
C ALA A 271 7.48 35.73 -6.19
N PRO A 272 8.34 36.25 -7.08
CA PRO A 272 8.75 35.55 -8.29
C PRO A 272 9.83 34.50 -7.98
N ALA A 273 9.64 33.29 -8.51
CA ALA A 273 10.72 32.31 -8.63
C ALA A 273 11.53 32.66 -9.90
N SER A 274 12.82 32.92 -9.72
CA SER A 274 13.80 32.90 -10.81
C SER A 274 14.15 31.45 -11.15
N TRP A 275 14.22 31.18 -12.45
CA TRP A 275 14.68 29.93 -13.07
C TRP A 275 16.10 29.55 -12.66
#